data_AF-A0A918YUS9-F1
#
_entry.id   AF-A0A918YUS9-F1
#
_cell.length_a   1.000
_cell.length_b   1.000
_cell.length_c   1.000
_cell.angle_alpha   90.00
_cell.angle_beta   90.00
_cell.angle_gamma   90.00
#
_symmetry.space_group_name_H-M   'P 1'
#
loop_
_entity.id
_entity.type
_entity.pdbx_description
1 polymer ?
#
loop_
_entity_poly.entity_id
_entity_poly.type
_entity_poly.pdbx_seq_one_letter_code
_entity_poly.pdbx_strand_id
1 'polypeptide(L)'
;MQPLDFLVVQAFDQYADERLGAGGSDFLLVNLSREPLGAPMPPAAMGELFERLSARAKLGRKVGPHMARRAFGSNVADDGGSWDEVQMLLGQEHPGSVTPYVIPDRSRVREAVERVPSPRELSGRGQR
;
A
#
# COMPACT_ATOMS: atom_id res chain seq x y z
N MET A 1 -2.59 -9.05 14.72
CA MET A 1 -3.47 -9.51 13.64
C MET A 1 -3.66 -8.34 12.69
N GLN A 2 -3.52 -8.52 11.38
CA GLN A 2 -3.74 -7.46 10.39
C GLN A 2 -5.16 -7.61 9.83
N PRO A 3 -5.99 -6.55 9.81
CA PRO A 3 -7.30 -6.62 9.19
C PRO A 3 -7.15 -6.77 7.67
N LEU A 4 -8.04 -7.57 7.07
CA LEU A 4 -8.10 -7.79 5.63
C LEU A 4 -9.47 -7.35 5.13
N ASP A 5 -9.50 -6.62 4.02
CA ASP A 5 -10.75 -6.28 3.37
C ASP A 5 -11.33 -7.47 2.59
N PHE A 6 -12.58 -7.34 2.15
CA PHE A 6 -13.31 -8.44 1.51
C PHE A 6 -12.66 -8.91 0.19
N LEU A 7 -11.98 -8.03 -0.56
CA LEU A 7 -11.33 -8.41 -1.82
C LEU A 7 -10.11 -9.28 -1.53
N VAL A 8 -9.36 -8.99 -0.47
CA VAL A 8 -8.22 -9.80 -0.07
C VAL A 8 -8.68 -11.18 0.42
N VAL A 9 -9.76 -11.25 1.21
CA VAL A 9 -10.36 -12.53 1.63
C VAL A 9 -10.82 -13.34 0.42
N GLN A 10 -11.55 -12.73 -0.50
CA GLN A 10 -12.02 -13.39 -1.72
C GLN A 10 -10.86 -13.89 -2.60
N ALA A 11 -9.83 -13.05 -2.79
CA ALA A 11 -8.64 -13.43 -3.55
C ALA A 11 -7.87 -14.57 -2.88
N PHE A 12 -7.83 -14.58 -1.55
CA PHE A 12 -7.24 -15.67 -0.78
C PHE A 12 -8.02 -16.98 -0.95
N ASP A 13 -9.35 -16.94 -0.89
CA ASP A 13 -10.18 -18.14 -1.07
C ASP A 13 -9.95 -18.76 -2.46
N GLN A 14 -9.94 -17.94 -3.51
CA GLN A 14 -9.65 -18.41 -4.87
C GLN A 14 -8.22 -19.01 -4.96
N TYR A 15 -7.24 -18.35 -4.35
CA TYR A 15 -5.87 -18.84 -4.34
C TYR A 15 -5.74 -20.15 -3.55
N ALA A 16 -6.47 -20.30 -2.44
CA ALA A 16 -6.48 -21.50 -1.62
C ALA A 16 -7.00 -22.70 -2.42
N ASP A 17 -8.08 -22.52 -3.18
CA ASP A 17 -8.63 -23.53 -4.08
C ASP A 17 -7.60 -23.95 -5.15
N GLU A 18 -6.94 -22.98 -5.80
CA GLU A 18 -5.88 -23.26 -6.78
C GLU A 18 -4.68 -24.00 -6.14
N ARG A 19 -4.36 -23.70 -4.88
CA ARG A 19 -3.24 -24.29 -4.14
C ARG A 19 -3.50 -25.74 -3.69
N LEU A 20 -4.76 -26.20 -3.56
CA LEU A 20 -5.06 -27.57 -3.13
C LEU A 20 -4.38 -28.64 -4.02
N GLY A 21 -4.10 -28.31 -5.29
CA GLY A 21 -3.37 -29.18 -6.23
C GLY A 21 -1.84 -29.12 -6.13
N ALA A 22 -1.27 -28.17 -5.39
CA ALA A 22 0.16 -27.91 -5.30
C ALA A 22 0.66 -28.13 -3.86
N GLY A 23 0.85 -29.41 -3.49
CA GLY A 23 1.51 -29.78 -2.23
C GLY A 23 3.00 -29.42 -2.21
N GLY A 24 3.68 -29.60 -1.08
CA GLY A 24 5.15 -29.51 -1.02
C GLY A 24 5.73 -28.45 -0.08
N SER A 25 4.91 -27.57 0.49
CA SER A 25 5.36 -26.61 1.50
C SER A 25 4.24 -26.06 2.39
N ASP A 26 4.57 -25.67 3.61
CA ASP A 26 3.65 -25.02 4.57
C ASP A 26 3.60 -23.49 4.41
N PHE A 27 4.34 -22.92 3.45
CA PHE A 27 4.27 -21.49 3.14
C PHE A 27 2.93 -21.13 2.49
N LEU A 28 2.41 -19.93 2.81
CA LEU A 28 1.18 -19.40 2.24
C LEU A 28 1.27 -19.26 0.72
N LEU A 29 2.27 -18.51 0.25
CA LEU A 29 2.52 -18.27 -1.17
C LEU A 29 3.51 -19.29 -1.73
N VAL A 30 3.06 -20.08 -2.70
CA VAL A 30 3.85 -21.13 -3.37
C VAL A 30 3.79 -20.97 -4.88
N ASN A 31 4.71 -21.64 -5.57
CA ASN A 31 4.77 -21.65 -7.02
C ASN A 31 3.69 -22.57 -7.62
N LEU A 32 2.76 -21.99 -8.39
CA LEU A 32 1.66 -22.72 -9.03
C LEU A 32 1.81 -22.85 -10.56
N SER A 33 2.86 -22.28 -11.15
CA SER A 33 2.93 -22.10 -12.61
C SER A 33 4.15 -22.73 -13.29
N ARG A 34 5.17 -23.14 -12.53
CA ARG A 34 6.37 -23.80 -13.06
C ARG A 34 6.95 -24.78 -12.04
N GLU A 35 7.68 -25.79 -12.49
CA GLU A 35 8.42 -26.66 -11.56
C GLU A 35 9.51 -25.89 -10.80
N PRO A 36 9.79 -26.20 -9.52
CA PRO A 36 9.05 -27.14 -8.67
C PRO A 36 7.72 -26.53 -8.19
N LEU A 37 6.60 -27.22 -8.50
CA LEU A 37 5.28 -26.80 -8.01
C LEU A 37 5.20 -26.94 -6.49
N GLY A 38 4.50 -26.00 -5.84
CA GLY A 38 4.33 -25.98 -4.39
C GLY A 38 5.56 -25.53 -3.58
N ALA A 39 6.68 -25.23 -4.23
CA ALA A 39 7.82 -24.62 -3.55
C ALA A 39 7.50 -23.19 -3.07
N PRO A 40 8.08 -22.72 -1.95
CA PRO A 40 7.88 -21.37 -1.44
C PRO A 40 8.20 -20.31 -2.50
N MET A 41 7.36 -19.28 -2.61
CA MET A 41 7.63 -18.16 -3.50
C MET A 41 8.81 -17.32 -2.98
N PRO A 42 9.91 -17.19 -3.74
CA PRO A 42 11.05 -16.38 -3.28
C PRO A 42 10.72 -14.88 -3.35
N PRO A 43 11.34 -14.02 -2.52
CA PRO A 43 11.08 -12.58 -2.55
C PRO A 43 11.28 -11.92 -3.92
N ALA A 44 12.24 -12.40 -4.72
CA ALA A 44 12.48 -11.90 -6.07
C ALA A 44 11.28 -12.16 -7.01
N ALA A 45 10.59 -13.29 -6.86
CA ALA A 45 9.42 -13.63 -7.67
C ALA A 45 8.24 -12.68 -7.40
N MET A 46 8.15 -12.08 -6.21
CA MET A 46 7.17 -11.01 -5.96
C MET A 46 7.44 -9.80 -6.83
N GLY A 47 8.71 -9.40 -6.99
CA GLY A 47 9.10 -8.30 -7.89
C GLY A 47 8.68 -8.60 -9.33
N GLU A 48 9.02 -9.79 -9.84
CA GLU A 48 8.66 -10.23 -11.19
C GLU A 48 7.13 -10.30 -11.40
N LEU A 49 6.37 -10.74 -10.40
CA LEU A 49 4.92 -10.74 -10.43
C LEU A 49 4.37 -9.32 -10.60
N PHE A 50 4.87 -8.36 -9.83
CA PHE A 50 4.50 -6.96 -9.94
C PHE A 50 4.83 -6.35 -11.31
N GLU A 51 5.97 -6.72 -11.90
CA GLU A 51 6.32 -6.30 -13.26
C GLU A 51 5.33 -6.84 -14.30
N ARG A 52 5.01 -8.15 -14.22
CA ARG A 52 4.02 -8.79 -15.10
C ARG A 52 2.63 -8.17 -14.96
N LEU A 53 2.19 -7.91 -13.74
CA LEU A 53 0.89 -7.28 -13.47
C LEU A 53 0.86 -5.83 -13.97
N SER A 54 1.93 -5.06 -13.77
CA SER A 54 2.04 -3.69 -14.29
C SER A 54 1.94 -3.66 -15.81
N ALA A 55 2.64 -4.58 -16.49
CA ALA A 55 2.57 -4.73 -17.95
C ALA A 55 1.17 -5.14 -18.42
N ARG A 56 0.55 -6.13 -17.76
CA ARG A 56 -0.82 -6.59 -18.06
C ARG A 56 -1.84 -5.46 -17.90
N ALA A 57 -1.70 -4.64 -16.87
CA ALA A 57 -2.56 -3.48 -16.61
C ALA A 57 -2.23 -2.26 -17.48
N LYS A 58 -1.22 -2.35 -18.37
CA LYS A 58 -0.77 -1.26 -19.26
C LYS A 58 -0.45 0.03 -18.50
N LEU A 59 0.15 -0.10 -17.32
CA LEU A 59 0.52 1.07 -16.52
C LEU A 59 1.67 1.82 -17.19
N GLY A 60 1.58 3.15 -17.24
CA GLY A 60 2.66 4.02 -17.75
C GLY A 60 3.91 4.05 -16.86
N ARG A 61 3.90 3.34 -15.73
CA ARG A 61 5.03 3.18 -14.81
C ARG A 61 5.08 1.76 -14.27
N LYS A 62 6.28 1.28 -13.93
CA LYS A 62 6.44 0.06 -13.13
C LYS A 62 5.95 0.30 -11.71
N VAL A 63 5.07 -0.57 -11.20
CA VAL A 63 4.63 -0.58 -9.81
C VAL A 63 5.30 -1.75 -9.11
N GLY A 64 5.93 -1.51 -7.96
CA GLY A 64 6.57 -2.54 -7.14
C GLY A 64 5.95 -2.70 -5.75
N PRO A 65 6.35 -3.74 -4.98
CA PRO A 65 5.77 -4.02 -3.66
C PRO A 65 5.82 -2.84 -2.69
N HIS A 66 6.94 -2.12 -2.64
CA HIS A 66 7.09 -0.96 -1.78
C HIS A 66 6.16 0.20 -2.17
N MET A 67 5.80 0.34 -3.46
CA MET A 67 4.81 1.33 -3.90
C MET A 67 3.39 0.93 -3.48
N ALA A 68 3.05 -0.37 -3.53
CA ALA A 68 1.77 -0.85 -3.01
C ALA A 68 1.62 -0.56 -1.51
N ARG A 69 2.70 -0.78 -0.74
CA ARG A 69 2.74 -0.43 0.69
C ARG A 69 2.56 1.08 0.94
N ARG A 70 3.15 1.94 0.10
CA ARG A 70 2.92 3.40 0.15
C ARG A 70 1.49 3.78 -0.18
N ALA A 71 0.92 3.19 -1.22
CA ALA A 71 -0.46 3.42 -1.60
C ALA A 71 -1.43 3.01 -0.47
N PHE A 72 -1.20 1.85 0.16
CA PHE A 72 -1.99 1.42 1.32
C PHE A 72 -1.97 2.44 2.46
N GLY A 73 -0.78 2.88 2.89
CA GLY A 73 -0.67 3.86 3.97
C GLY A 73 -1.33 5.21 3.65
N SER A 74 -1.21 5.67 2.40
CA SER A 74 -1.83 6.93 1.95
C SER A 74 -3.35 6.80 1.86
N ASN A 75 -3.88 5.68 1.34
CA ASN A 75 -5.32 5.44 1.26
C ASN A 75 -5.98 5.41 2.63
N VAL A 76 -5.35 4.76 3.63
CA VAL A 76 -5.87 4.76 5.00
C VAL A 76 -5.89 6.17 5.59
N ALA A 77 -4.83 6.96 5.38
CA ALA A 77 -4.77 8.34 5.87
C ALA A 77 -5.77 9.28 5.17
N ASP A 78 -6.04 9.05 3.89
CA ASP A 78 -7.02 9.79 3.11
C ASP A 78 -8.47 9.44 3.52
N ASP A 79 -8.72 8.20 3.96
CA ASP A 79 -10.01 7.76 4.53
C ASP A 79 -10.20 8.17 6.01
N GLY A 80 -9.33 9.03 6.53
CA GLY A 80 -9.44 9.60 7.87
C GLY A 80 -8.68 8.86 8.95
N GLY A 81 -7.94 7.80 8.61
CA GLY A 81 -7.09 7.07 9.56
C GLY A 81 -6.01 7.97 10.17
N SER A 82 -5.79 7.80 11.47
CA SER A 82 -4.77 8.54 12.22
C SER A 82 -3.36 8.03 11.91
N TRP A 83 -2.34 8.79 12.30
CA TRP A 83 -0.95 8.45 12.05
C TRP A 83 -0.52 7.16 12.77
N ASP A 84 -1.00 6.95 14.00
CA ASP A 84 -0.78 5.75 14.79
C ASP A 84 -1.55 4.54 14.26
N GLU A 85 -2.75 4.72 13.71
CA GLU A 85 -3.49 3.65 13.02
C GLU A 85 -2.74 3.19 11.77
N VAL A 86 -2.27 4.13 10.93
CA VAL A 86 -1.45 3.79 9.75
C VAL A 86 -0.16 3.08 10.16
N GLN A 87 0.50 3.52 11.23
CA GLN A 87 1.70 2.88 11.76
C GLN A 87 1.43 1.43 12.20
N MET A 88 0.35 1.23 12.95
CA MET A 88 -0.09 -0.08 13.43
C MET A 88 -0.40 -1.02 12.26
N LEU A 89 -1.13 -0.55 11.26
CA LEU A 89 -1.50 -1.33 10.07
C LEU A 89 -0.29 -1.65 9.19
N LEU A 90 0.69 -0.76 9.11
CA LEU A 90 1.95 -1.05 8.46
C LEU A 90 2.82 -2.01 9.29
N GLY A 91 2.56 -2.18 10.59
CA GLY A 91 3.38 -3.00 11.48
C GLY A 91 4.76 -2.38 11.73
N GLN A 92 4.81 -1.05 11.86
CA GLN A 92 6.05 -0.33 12.09
C GLN A 92 6.27 -0.04 13.57
N GLU A 93 7.48 -0.32 14.05
CA GLU A 93 7.84 -0.10 15.46
C GLU A 93 8.09 1.39 15.78
N HIS A 94 8.78 2.10 14.88
CA HIS A 94 9.11 3.51 15.09
C HIS A 94 8.07 4.45 14.48
N PRO A 95 7.55 5.44 15.24
CA PRO A 95 6.56 6.39 14.73
C PRO A 95 7.01 7.12 13.47
N GLY A 96 8.28 7.54 13.42
CA GLY A 96 8.85 8.25 12.26
C GLY A 96 8.93 7.43 10.97
N SER A 97 8.74 6.11 11.03
CA SER A 97 8.77 5.23 9.85
C SER A 97 7.52 5.35 8.98
N VAL A 98 6.46 6.00 9.46
CA VAL A 98 5.21 6.18 8.70
C VAL A 98 5.33 7.27 7.64
N THR A 99 6.18 8.28 7.87
CA THR A 99 6.32 9.46 7.00
C THR A 99 6.39 9.15 5.50
N PRO A 100 7.20 8.16 5.04
CA PRO A 100 7.31 7.87 3.60
C PRO A 100 6.06 7.23 2.99
N TYR A 101 5.10 6.81 3.81
CA TYR A 101 3.91 6.06 3.41
C TYR A 101 2.61 6.87 3.50
N VAL A 102 2.67 8.07 4.07
CA VAL A 102 1.53 8.99 4.15
C VAL A 102 1.81 10.19 3.26
N ILE A 103 1.30 10.13 2.03
CA ILE A 103 1.33 11.25 1.10
C ILE A 103 -0.11 11.77 1.03
N PRO A 104 -0.41 12.95 1.62
CA PRO A 104 -1.76 13.46 1.64
C PRO A 104 -2.28 13.69 0.21
N ASP A 105 -3.58 13.45 -0.01
CA ASP A 105 -4.22 13.81 -1.26
C ASP A 105 -3.99 15.29 -1.62
N ARG A 106 -3.82 15.57 -2.92
CA ARG A 106 -3.52 16.93 -3.40
C ARG A 106 -4.62 17.93 -3.09
N SER A 107 -5.89 17.52 -3.08
CA SER A 107 -7.00 18.38 -2.69
C SER A 107 -6.92 18.74 -1.21
N ARG A 108 -6.57 17.78 -0.34
CA ARG A 108 -6.34 18.02 1.10
C ARG A 108 -5.18 18.99 1.34
N VAL A 109 -4.07 18.84 0.60
CA VAL A 109 -2.97 19.82 0.63
C VAL A 109 -3.45 21.20 0.17
N ARG A 110 -4.24 21.26 -0.91
CA ARG A 110 -4.79 22.51 -1.43
C ARG A 110 -5.71 23.19 -0.41
N GLU A 111 -6.65 22.46 0.16
CA GLU A 111 -7.54 22.97 1.21
C GLU A 111 -6.77 23.50 2.42
N ALA A 112 -5.72 22.79 2.85
CA ALA A 112 -4.87 23.25 3.94
C ALA A 112 -4.18 24.57 3.60
N VAL A 113 -3.67 24.71 2.37
CA VAL A 113 -3.07 25.96 1.89
C VAL A 113 -4.09 27.10 1.86
N GLU A 114 -5.30 26.86 1.35
CA GLU A 114 -6.35 27.89 1.28
C GLU A 114 -6.87 28.32 2.66
N ARG A 115 -6.73 27.48 3.71
CA ARG A 115 -7.07 27.84 5.10
C ARG A 115 -6.02 28.73 5.77
N VAL A 116 -4.80 28.79 5.24
CA VAL A 116 -3.72 29.62 5.80
C VAL A 116 -3.78 30.99 5.13
N PRO A 117 -4.03 32.08 5.88
CA PRO A 117 -4.04 33.42 5.32
C PRO A 117 -2.69 33.72 4.65
N SER A 118 -2.73 34.39 3.50
CA SER A 118 -1.50 34.74 2.82
C SER A 118 -0.68 35.72 3.67
N PRO A 119 0.66 35.68 3.60
CA PRO A 119 1.51 36.63 4.33
C PRO A 119 1.14 38.10 4.07
N ARG A 120 0.63 38.41 2.87
CA ARG A 120 0.15 39.76 2.50
C ARG A 120 -1.09 40.18 3.28
N GLU A 121 -2.02 39.26 3.54
CA GLU A 121 -3.23 39.52 4.33
C GLU A 121 -2.91 39.64 5.83
N LEU A 122 -1.87 38.94 6.30
CA LEU A 122 -1.38 39.01 7.68
C LEU A 122 -0.67 40.34 7.95
N SER A 123 0.16 40.82 7.02
CA SER A 123 0.84 42.13 7.16
C SER A 123 -0.11 43.33 7.15
N GLY A 124 -1.27 43.23 6.46
CA GLY A 124 -2.29 44.28 6.44
C GLY A 124 -3.15 44.40 7.71
N ARG A 125 -3.14 43.39 8.59
CA ARG A 125 -3.87 43.41 9.87
C ARG A 125 -3.05 43.95 11.05
N GLY A 126 -1.74 44.15 10.89
CA GLY A 126 -0.86 44.72 11.92
C GLY A 126 -0.73 46.24 11.92
N GLN A 127 -1.49 46.95 11.08
CA GLN A 127 -1.46 48.42 10.94
C GLN A 127 -2.80 49.11 11.25
N ARG A 128 -3.68 48.47 12.04
CA ARG A 128 -4.90 49.11 12.56
C ARG A 128 -4.94 49.04 14.08
#